data_AF-A0A1F6G743-F1
#
_entry.id   AF-A0A1F6G743-F1
#
_cell.length_a   1.000
_cell.length_b   1.000
_cell.length_c   1.000
_cell.angle_alpha   90.00
_cell.angle_beta   90.00
_cell.angle_gamma   90.00
#
_symmetry.space_group_name_H-M   'P 1'
#
loop_
_entity.id
_entity.type
_entity.pdbx_description
1 polymer ?
#
loop_
_entity_poly.entity_id
_entity_poly.type
_entity_poly.pdbx_seq_one_letter_code
_entity_poly.pdbx_strand_id
1 'polypeptide(L)'
;MDKKSKYLIFGFIGIFAVAAYWDYQVFFIERDFIVNSTTECDPQTESCFVSCDAGECGTDYYAKIIKKASNISVCNGALEECKPLICNSDEKGCKIIFCSEDTIQDNESCTNPKDFQVEVIKPIATSTKPIL
;
A
#
# COMPACT_ATOMS: atom_id res chain seq x y z
N MET A 1 6.94 2.94 -53.48
CA MET A 1 5.76 2.83 -52.60
C MET A 1 4.59 3.51 -53.28
N ASP A 2 3.66 2.72 -53.79
CA ASP A 2 2.49 3.19 -54.51
C ASP A 2 1.65 4.15 -53.65
N LYS A 3 1.01 5.14 -54.26
CA LYS A 3 0.17 6.12 -53.55
C LYS A 3 -0.86 5.41 -52.64
N LYS A 4 -1.41 4.28 -53.09
CA LYS A 4 -2.35 3.45 -52.32
C LYS A 4 -1.73 2.83 -51.06
N SER A 5 -0.49 2.35 -51.16
CA SER A 5 0.25 1.77 -50.04
C SER A 5 0.61 2.83 -48.99
N LYS A 6 0.92 4.06 -49.41
CA LYS A 6 1.13 5.20 -48.49
C LYS A 6 -0.11 5.52 -47.65
N TYR A 7 -1.30 5.58 -48.26
CA TYR A 7 -2.53 5.86 -47.51
C TYR A 7 -2.87 4.77 -46.49
N LEU A 8 -2.64 3.50 -46.82
CA LEU A 8 -2.83 2.40 -45.86
C LEU A 8 -1.88 2.53 -44.68
N ILE A 9 -0.59 2.84 -44.92
CA ILE A 9 0.40 3.02 -43.86
C ILE A 9 0.04 4.23 -42.96
N PHE A 10 -0.32 5.36 -43.56
CA PHE A 10 -0.75 6.55 -42.79
C PHE A 10 -2.03 6.29 -41.98
N GLY A 11 -2.99 5.55 -42.52
CA GLY A 11 -4.18 5.13 -41.78
C GLY A 11 -3.83 4.25 -40.59
N PHE A 12 -2.93 3.29 -40.78
CA PHE A 12 -2.48 2.40 -39.71
C PHE A 12 -1.74 3.14 -38.60
N ILE A 13 -0.83 4.05 -38.97
CA ILE A 13 -0.14 4.93 -38.01
C ILE A 13 -1.15 5.83 -37.27
N GLY A 14 -2.16 6.35 -37.97
CA GLY A 14 -3.22 7.17 -37.36
C GLY A 14 -4.00 6.41 -36.30
N ILE A 15 -4.39 5.15 -36.57
CA ILE A 15 -5.09 4.31 -35.60
C ILE A 15 -4.22 4.07 -34.36
N PHE A 16 -2.95 3.73 -34.55
CA PHE A 16 -2.03 3.55 -33.42
C PHE A 16 -1.82 4.83 -32.62
N ALA A 17 -1.74 5.99 -33.27
CA ALA A 17 -1.61 7.27 -32.58
C ALA A 17 -2.85 7.59 -31.74
N VAL A 18 -4.05 7.34 -32.26
CA VAL A 18 -5.31 7.54 -31.51
C VAL A 18 -5.40 6.58 -30.33
N ALA A 19 -5.05 5.30 -30.52
CA ALA A 19 -5.03 4.32 -29.45
C ALA A 19 -4.03 4.71 -28.35
N ALA A 20 -2.78 5.04 -28.71
CA ALA A 20 -1.77 5.47 -27.76
C ALA A 20 -2.17 6.75 -27.00
N TYR A 21 -2.82 7.70 -27.68
CA TYR A 21 -3.35 8.89 -27.02
C TYR A 21 -4.45 8.57 -26.03
N TRP A 22 -5.35 7.64 -26.38
CA TRP A 22 -6.42 7.19 -25.48
C TRP A 22 -5.87 6.50 -24.24
N ASP A 23 -4.92 5.57 -24.42
CA ASP A 23 -4.25 4.90 -23.31
C ASP A 23 -3.53 5.91 -22.40
N TYR A 24 -2.86 6.90 -22.99
CA TYR A 24 -2.20 7.96 -22.23
C TYR A 24 -3.19 8.73 -21.34
N GLN A 25 -4.37 9.08 -21.87
CA GLN A 25 -5.42 9.75 -21.10
C GLN A 25 -5.88 8.90 -19.91
N VAL A 26 -6.23 7.64 -20.14
CA VAL A 26 -6.78 6.76 -19.09
C VAL A 26 -5.76 6.46 -17.99
N PHE A 27 -4.52 6.14 -18.36
CA PHE A 27 -3.52 5.70 -17.39
C PHE A 27 -2.79 6.85 -16.70
N PHE A 28 -2.45 7.93 -17.41
CA PHE A 28 -1.63 9.00 -16.84
C PHE A 28 -2.45 10.17 -16.31
N ILE A 29 -3.55 10.52 -16.98
CA ILE A 29 -4.36 11.69 -16.61
C ILE A 29 -5.49 11.28 -15.67
N GLU A 30 -6.37 10.38 -16.12
CA GLU A 30 -7.51 9.91 -15.32
C GLU A 30 -7.06 8.99 -14.18
N ARG A 31 -5.93 8.29 -14.35
CA ARG A 31 -5.38 7.31 -13.40
C ARG A 31 -6.44 6.29 -13.00
N ASP A 32 -7.13 5.74 -14.00
CA ASP A 32 -8.20 4.77 -13.80
C ASP A 32 -7.66 3.34 -13.63
N PHE A 33 -6.91 3.13 -12.55
CA PHE A 33 -6.40 1.82 -12.16
C PHE A 33 -6.38 1.68 -10.64
N ILE A 34 -6.31 0.45 -10.16
CA ILE A 34 -6.27 0.11 -8.74
C ILE A 34 -4.81 -0.07 -8.32
N VAL A 35 -4.42 0.59 -7.23
CA VAL A 35 -3.12 0.41 -6.58
C VAL A 35 -3.31 -0.53 -5.40
N ASN A 36 -2.50 -1.58 -5.38
CA ASN A 36 -2.31 -2.43 -4.20
C ASN A 36 -0.93 -2.12 -3.62
N SER A 37 -0.90 -1.60 -2.39
CA SER A 37 0.31 -1.17 -1.71
C SER A 37 0.27 -1.59 -0.25
N THR A 38 1.36 -1.38 0.48
CA THR A 38 1.39 -1.44 1.93
C THR A 38 1.09 -0.07 2.54
N THR A 39 0.58 -0.08 3.77
CA THR A 39 0.37 1.11 4.61
C THR A 39 0.75 0.79 6.05
N GLU A 40 0.88 1.84 6.86
CA GLU A 40 1.20 1.72 8.29
C GLU A 40 0.11 0.91 9.01
N CYS A 41 0.54 0.04 9.93
CA CYS A 41 -0.34 -0.76 10.76
C CYS A 41 0.24 -0.82 12.17
N ASP A 42 -0.60 -0.56 13.17
CA ASP A 42 -0.18 -0.58 14.57
C ASP A 42 -0.41 -1.99 15.16
N PRO A 43 0.66 -2.75 15.45
CA PRO A 43 0.53 -4.11 15.96
C PRO A 43 -0.04 -4.18 17.38
N GLN A 44 -0.16 -3.05 18.10
CA GLN A 44 -0.75 -3.02 19.44
C GLN A 44 -2.28 -3.00 19.42
N THR A 45 -2.87 -2.53 18.32
CA THR A 45 -4.31 -2.31 18.18
C THR A 45 -4.92 -3.15 17.07
N GLU A 46 -4.16 -3.49 16.04
CA GLU A 46 -4.61 -4.17 14.83
C GLU A 46 -3.76 -5.42 14.52
N SER A 47 -4.33 -6.35 13.75
CA SER A 47 -3.61 -7.54 13.26
C SER A 47 -2.86 -7.19 11.97
N CYS A 48 -1.56 -6.99 12.08
CA CYS A 48 -0.69 -6.54 11.00
C CYS A 48 0.02 -7.70 10.32
N PHE A 49 0.38 -7.52 9.06
CA PHE A 49 1.31 -8.40 8.37
C PHE A 49 2.74 -8.09 8.80
N VAL A 50 3.57 -9.13 8.91
CA VAL A 50 5.01 -9.04 9.07
C VAL A 50 5.68 -9.98 8.08
N SER A 51 6.75 -9.53 7.43
CA SER A 51 7.55 -10.36 6.53
C SER A 51 8.44 -11.29 7.36
N CYS A 52 8.42 -12.59 7.04
CA CYS A 52 9.24 -13.59 7.71
C CYS A 52 10.06 -14.35 6.67
N ASP A 53 11.38 -14.21 6.73
CA ASP A 53 12.31 -14.93 5.87
C ASP A 53 13.02 -16.02 6.69
N ALA A 54 13.02 -17.26 6.19
CA ALA A 54 13.62 -18.42 6.85
C ALA A 54 13.22 -18.65 8.34
N GLY A 55 12.03 -18.17 8.74
CA GLY A 55 11.53 -18.30 10.12
C GLY A 55 11.92 -17.17 11.05
N GLU A 56 12.68 -16.17 10.59
CA GLU A 56 12.93 -14.92 11.30
C GLU A 56 12.02 -13.83 10.75
N CYS A 57 11.15 -13.29 11.60
CA CYS A 57 10.26 -12.19 11.25
C CYS A 57 10.93 -10.84 11.52
N GLY A 58 10.76 -9.92 10.59
CA GLY A 58 11.21 -8.54 10.76
C GLY A 58 10.38 -7.77 11.80
N THR A 59 10.71 -6.50 11.98
CA THR A 59 9.98 -5.57 12.86
C THR A 59 9.07 -4.61 12.10
N ASP A 60 8.94 -4.81 10.79
CA ASP A 60 8.18 -3.94 9.90
C ASP A 60 6.75 -4.48 9.79
N TYR A 61 5.84 -3.83 10.52
CA TYR A 61 4.43 -4.17 10.55
C TYR A 61 3.66 -3.32 9.55
N TYR A 62 2.85 -3.96 8.71
CA TYR A 62 2.10 -3.27 7.68
C TYR A 62 0.71 -3.86 7.46
N ALA A 63 -0.17 -3.06 6.88
CA ALA A 63 -1.44 -3.51 6.33
C ALA A 63 -1.39 -3.39 4.81
N LYS A 64 -2.22 -4.15 4.10
CA LYS A 64 -2.36 -4.02 2.64
C LYS A 64 -3.48 -3.02 2.35
N ILE A 65 -3.25 -2.07 1.46
CA ILE A 65 -4.25 -1.09 1.04
C ILE A 65 -4.50 -1.22 -0.47
N ILE A 66 -5.79 -1.35 -0.80
CA ILE A 66 -6.30 -1.32 -2.17
C ILE A 66 -7.02 0.01 -2.35
N LYS A 67 -6.57 0.85 -3.29
CA LYS A 67 -7.13 2.19 -3.51
C LYS A 67 -7.08 2.56 -4.99
N LYS A 68 -8.04 3.37 -5.45
CA LYS A 68 -8.03 3.89 -6.82
C LYS A 68 -6.93 4.96 -7.00
N ALA A 69 -6.12 4.82 -8.04
CA ALA A 69 -4.97 5.72 -8.28
C ALA A 69 -5.38 7.18 -8.48
N SER A 70 -6.58 7.42 -9.04
CA SER A 70 -7.17 8.77 -9.17
C SER A 70 -7.30 9.50 -7.82
N ASN A 71 -7.47 8.77 -6.72
CA ASN A 71 -7.66 9.32 -5.37
C ASN A 71 -6.36 9.42 -4.57
N ILE A 72 -5.23 9.00 -5.15
CA ILE A 72 -3.91 9.12 -4.52
C ILE A 72 -3.35 10.49 -4.87
N SER A 73 -2.98 11.26 -3.85
CA SER A 73 -2.30 12.54 -4.04
C SER A 73 -0.96 12.33 -4.72
N VAL A 74 -0.66 13.17 -5.71
CA VAL A 74 0.65 13.15 -6.37
C VAL A 74 1.71 13.48 -5.32
N CYS A 75 2.65 12.56 -5.09
CA CYS A 75 3.80 12.82 -4.24
C CYS A 75 4.93 13.44 -5.06
N ASN A 76 5.59 14.45 -4.50
CA ASN A 76 6.84 14.95 -5.03
C ASN A 76 8.02 14.14 -4.46
N GLY A 77 8.45 13.12 -5.21
CA GLY A 77 9.57 12.26 -4.79
C GLY A 77 10.91 12.99 -4.63
N ALA A 78 11.07 14.20 -5.19
CA ALA A 78 12.28 15.00 -5.00
C ALA A 78 12.36 15.68 -3.62
N LEU A 79 11.21 15.84 -2.94
CA LEU A 79 11.11 16.46 -1.62
C LEU A 79 10.70 15.47 -0.52
N GLU A 80 10.50 14.19 -0.86
CA GLU A 80 10.01 13.13 0.04
C GLU A 80 8.70 13.44 0.79
N GLU A 81 7.94 14.45 0.35
CA GLU A 81 6.66 14.83 0.94
C GLU A 81 5.50 13.96 0.42
N CYS A 82 5.56 12.66 0.70
CA CYS A 82 4.45 11.75 0.40
C CYS A 82 3.49 11.67 1.58
N LYS A 83 2.20 11.92 1.33
CA LYS A 83 1.17 11.64 2.33
C LYS A 83 0.99 10.13 2.49
N PRO A 84 0.79 9.64 3.73
CA PRO A 84 0.48 8.23 3.96
C PRO A 84 -0.81 7.85 3.24
N LEU A 85 -0.86 6.61 2.79
CA LEU A 85 -2.01 6.04 2.10
C LEU A 85 -3.08 5.65 3.13
N ILE A 86 -4.07 6.53 3.29
CA ILE A 86 -5.20 6.33 4.21
C ILE A 86 -6.49 6.27 3.40
N CYS A 87 -7.42 5.39 3.79
CA CYS A 87 -8.79 5.39 3.28
C CYS A 87 -9.64 6.38 4.06
N ASN A 88 -10.30 7.31 3.35
CA ASN A 88 -11.32 8.14 3.98
C ASN A 88 -12.62 7.32 4.14
N SER A 89 -13.42 7.63 5.17
CA SER A 89 -14.63 6.87 5.53
C SER A 89 -15.65 6.71 4.39
N ASP A 90 -15.66 7.64 3.41
CA ASP A 90 -16.60 7.66 2.29
C ASP A 90 -15.94 7.36 0.93
N GLU A 91 -14.70 6.86 0.93
CA GLU A 91 -13.96 6.67 -0.31
C GLU A 91 -14.33 5.35 -1.02
N LYS A 92 -15.07 5.48 -2.14
CA LYS A 92 -15.41 4.33 -2.98
C LYS A 92 -14.16 3.68 -3.58
N GLY A 93 -14.02 2.38 -3.35
CA GLY A 93 -12.89 1.60 -3.89
C GLY A 93 -11.61 1.70 -3.06
N CYS A 94 -11.69 2.18 -1.81
CA CYS A 94 -10.61 2.08 -0.84
C CYS A 94 -10.90 0.98 0.17
N LYS A 95 -9.95 0.04 0.35
CA LYS A 95 -10.05 -1.05 1.31
C LYS A 95 -8.70 -1.28 1.97
N ILE A 96 -8.69 -1.25 3.29
CA ILE A 96 -7.57 -1.74 4.09
C ILE A 96 -7.83 -3.21 4.40
N ILE A 97 -6.82 -4.04 4.19
CA ILE A 97 -6.82 -5.47 4.45
C ILE A 97 -5.82 -5.68 5.58
N PHE A 98 -6.34 -6.16 6.70
CA PHE A 98 -5.55 -6.57 7.86
C PHE A 98 -5.19 -8.05 7.74
N CYS A 99 -4.20 -8.47 8.53
CA CYS A 99 -3.73 -9.84 8.50
C CYS A 99 -4.75 -10.79 9.11
N SER A 100 -5.03 -11.86 8.38
CA SER A 100 -5.92 -12.95 8.73
C SER A 100 -5.50 -14.20 7.96
N GLU A 101 -5.94 -15.38 8.41
CA GLU A 101 -5.64 -16.67 7.78
C GLU A 101 -6.02 -16.71 6.29
N ASP A 102 -7.06 -15.98 5.87
CA ASP A 102 -7.52 -15.92 4.48
C ASP A 102 -6.70 -14.98 3.59
N THR A 103 -5.92 -14.09 4.19
CA THR A 103 -5.22 -13.00 3.49
C THR A 103 -3.69 -13.12 3.51
N ILE A 104 -3.19 -14.04 4.33
CA ILE A 104 -1.76 -14.28 4.50
C ILE A 104 -1.19 -15.01 3.29
N GLN A 105 0.04 -14.65 2.90
CA GLN A 105 0.77 -15.30 1.82
C GLN A 105 1.98 -16.06 2.34
N ASP A 106 2.60 -16.86 1.47
CA ASP A 106 3.85 -17.53 1.77
C ASP A 106 4.91 -16.47 2.16
N ASN A 107 5.58 -16.68 3.30
CA ASN A 107 6.54 -15.75 3.94
C ASN A 107 5.94 -14.53 4.66
N GLU A 108 4.64 -14.54 4.97
CA GLU A 108 4.03 -13.55 5.87
C GLU A 108 3.54 -14.22 7.16
N SER A 109 3.58 -13.49 8.27
CA SER A 109 2.94 -13.87 9.53
C SER A 109 2.01 -12.74 10.01
N CYS A 110 1.02 -13.09 10.84
CA CYS A 110 0.12 -12.11 11.45
C CYS A 110 0.56 -11.80 12.87
N THR A 111 0.58 -10.52 13.23
CA THR A 111 0.69 -10.10 14.63
C THR A 111 -0.62 -10.27 15.37
N ASN A 112 -0.52 -10.58 16.66
CA ASN A 112 -1.67 -10.52 17.57
C ASN A 112 -1.51 -9.33 18.53
N PRO A 113 -2.46 -8.39 18.56
CA PRO A 113 -2.44 -7.26 19.49
C PRO A 113 -2.21 -7.64 20.95
N LYS A 114 -2.67 -8.82 21.35
CA LYS A 114 -2.52 -9.32 22.73
C LYS A 114 -1.07 -9.54 23.14
N ASP A 115 -0.19 -9.84 22.20
CA ASP A 115 1.22 -10.12 22.48
C ASP A 115 1.98 -8.84 22.88
N PHE A 116 1.48 -7.67 22.46
CA PHE A 116 2.08 -6.36 22.74
C PHE A 116 1.53 -5.68 23.99
N GLN A 117 0.43 -6.17 24.57
CA GLN A 117 -0.20 -5.56 25.75
C GLN A 117 0.48 -5.93 27.08
N VAL A 118 1.55 -6.73 27.06
CA VAL A 118 2.14 -7.32 28.27
C VAL A 118 3.21 -6.42 28.95
N GLU A 119 3.72 -5.38 28.29
CA GLU A 119 4.83 -4.57 28.85
C GLU A 119 4.43 -3.45 29.82
N VAL A 120 3.15 -3.06 29.91
CA VAL A 120 2.75 -1.86 30.69
C VAL A 120 2.51 -2.14 32.19
N ILE A 121 2.50 -3.39 32.64
CA ILE A 121 2.24 -3.74 34.05
C ILE A 121 3.43 -4.46 34.70
N LYS A 122 4.61 -3.83 34.73
CA LYS A 122 5.53 -4.05 35.85
C LYS A 122 5.30 -2.95 36.89
N PRO A 123 4.72 -3.25 38.06
CA PRO A 123 4.70 -2.28 39.15
C PRO A 123 6.14 -1.91 39.49
N ILE A 124 6.44 -0.62 39.43
CA ILE A 124 7.69 -0.04 39.94
C ILE A 124 7.75 -0.41 41.42
N ALA A 125 8.57 -1.40 41.77
CA ALA A 125 8.91 -1.70 43.15
C ALA A 125 9.78 -0.55 43.66
N THR A 126 9.14 0.45 44.29
CA THR A 126 9.79 1.53 45.01
C THR A 126 10.59 0.94 46.18
N SER A 127 11.87 0.67 45.96
CA SER A 127 12.80 0.30 47.02
C SER A 127 13.25 1.58 47.76
N THR A 128 12.42 2.07 48.69
CA THR A 128 12.87 3.01 49.71
C THR A 128 13.53 2.22 50.84
N LYS A 129 14.87 2.19 50.81
CA LYS A 129 15.73 1.67 51.87
C LYS A 129 15.52 2.47 53.17
N PRO A 130 15.27 1.84 54.34
CA PRO A 130 15.21 2.57 55.60
C PRO A 130 16.61 2.99 56.04
N ILE A 131 16.78 4.28 56.35
CA ILE A 131 17.92 4.80 57.09
C ILE A 131 17.56 4.67 58.57
N LEU A 132 18.28 3.81 59.29
CA LEU A 132 18.43 3.82 60.74
C LEU A 132 19.93 3.91 61.03
#